data_AF-A0A2E0YRW1-F1
#
_entry.id   AF-A0A2E0YRW1-F1
#
_cell.length_a   1.000
_cell.length_b   1.000
_cell.length_c   1.000
_cell.angle_alpha   90.00
_cell.angle_beta   90.00
_cell.angle_gamma   90.00
#
_symmetry.space_group_name_H-M   'P 1'
#
loop_
_entity.id
_entity.type
_entity.pdbx_description
1 polymer ?
#
loop_
_entity_poly.entity_id
_entity_poly.type
_entity_poly.pdbx_seq_one_letter_code
_entity_poly.pdbx_strand_id
1 'polypeptide(L)'
;MDVNFKNYISMKTKKIRKQLQKISNNTGCSIRREVAREALLYDTNPKEFFSNLFQHGCISGMVTSLIYYKDTHAFFLRHYQEIEEIRQNLSQEDNLLMDTQGDLMNYLSWFAFEETARKLAVEVGILNLVSP
;
A
#
# COMPACT_ATOMS: atom_id res chain seq x y z
N MET A 1 23.34 -1.24 23.02
CA MET A 1 22.38 -2.14 22.32
C MET A 1 23.03 -3.51 22.17
N ASP A 2 22.35 -4.56 22.66
CA ASP A 2 22.77 -5.96 22.60
C ASP A 2 22.88 -6.47 21.14
N VAL A 3 23.96 -7.20 20.83
CA VAL A 3 24.22 -7.82 19.52
C VAL A 3 23.07 -8.77 19.13
N ASN A 4 22.47 -9.46 20.10
CA ASN A 4 21.34 -10.37 19.87
C ASN A 4 20.09 -9.62 19.36
N PHE A 5 19.84 -8.43 19.90
CA PHE A 5 18.72 -7.59 19.50
C PHE A 5 18.88 -7.06 18.06
N LYS A 6 20.08 -6.60 17.69
CA LYS A 6 20.37 -6.16 16.31
C LYS A 6 20.19 -7.30 15.30
N ASN A 7 20.64 -8.51 15.64
CA ASN A 7 20.50 -9.69 14.80
C ASN A 7 19.03 -10.07 14.59
N TYR A 8 18.22 -10.06 15.65
CA TYR A 8 16.79 -10.32 15.56
C TYR A 8 16.06 -9.34 14.62
N ILE A 9 16.32 -8.03 14.77
CA ILE A 9 15.73 -7.01 13.89
C ILE A 9 16.16 -7.21 12.43
N SER A 10 17.44 -7.48 12.19
CA SER A 10 17.98 -7.77 10.85
C SER A 10 17.30 -8.98 10.20
N MET A 11 17.11 -10.07 10.95
CA MET A 11 16.41 -11.27 10.47
C MET A 11 14.94 -11.00 10.14
N LYS A 12 14.22 -10.26 11.00
CA LYS A 12 12.82 -9.89 10.76
C LYS A 12 12.66 -9.03 9.49
N THR A 13 13.56 -8.07 9.28
CA THR A 13 13.56 -7.23 8.06
C THR A 13 13.85 -8.04 6.80
N LYS A 14 14.81 -8.99 6.85
CA LYS A 14 15.08 -9.90 5.74
C LYS A 14 13.86 -10.78 5.40
N LYS A 15 13.12 -11.26 6.40
CA LYS A 15 11.89 -12.04 6.20
C LYS A 15 10.83 -11.25 5.44
N ILE A 16 10.55 -10.01 5.87
CA ILE A 16 9.59 -9.11 5.20
C ILE A 16 9.99 -8.87 3.75
N ARG A 17 11.26 -8.55 3.50
CA ARG A 17 11.75 -8.30 2.13
C ARG A 17 11.54 -9.52 1.23
N LYS A 18 11.79 -10.73 1.72
CA LYS A 18 11.53 -11.97 0.96
C LYS A 18 10.05 -12.17 0.65
N GLN A 19 9.16 -11.88 1.60
CA GLN A 19 7.70 -11.98 1.38
C GLN A 19 7.25 -10.98 0.30
N LEU A 20 7.67 -9.72 0.41
CA LEU A 20 7.35 -8.70 -0.59
C LEU A 20 7.90 -9.05 -1.98
N GLN A 21 9.11 -9.61 -2.07
CA GLN A 21 9.68 -10.08 -3.34
C GLN A 21 8.85 -11.20 -3.98
N LYS A 22 8.37 -12.15 -3.17
CA LYS A 22 7.48 -13.21 -3.66
C LYS A 22 6.18 -12.62 -4.23
N ILE A 23 5.66 -11.56 -3.61
CA ILE A 23 4.44 -10.87 -4.04
C ILE A 23 4.69 -10.07 -5.32
N SER A 24 5.79 -9.30 -5.37
CA SER A 24 6.15 -8.46 -6.52
C SER A 24 6.41 -9.28 -7.79
N ASN A 25 6.91 -10.51 -7.63
CA ASN A 25 7.28 -11.40 -8.73
C ASN A 25 6.10 -12.24 -9.26
N ASN A 26 4.90 -12.12 -8.68
CA ASN A 26 3.71 -12.78 -9.24
C ASN A 26 3.39 -12.21 -10.63
N THR A 27 2.94 -13.05 -11.56
CA THR A 27 2.64 -12.69 -12.95
C THR A 27 1.37 -11.86 -13.12
N GLY A 28 0.47 -11.85 -12.13
CA GLY A 28 -0.74 -11.02 -12.14
C GLY A 28 -0.46 -9.52 -11.97
N CYS A 29 -1.31 -8.66 -12.54
CA CYS A 29 -1.27 -7.21 -12.33
C CYS A 29 -2.26 -6.82 -11.24
N SER A 30 -1.90 -6.99 -9.96
CA SER A 30 -2.75 -6.60 -8.83
C SER A 30 -2.22 -5.41 -8.06
N ILE A 31 -3.12 -4.69 -7.36
CA ILE A 31 -2.73 -3.54 -6.52
C ILE A 31 -1.74 -4.01 -5.44
N ARG A 32 -1.97 -5.20 -4.87
CA ARG A 32 -1.10 -5.83 -3.87
C ARG A 32 0.34 -6.02 -4.40
N ARG A 33 0.50 -6.35 -5.68
CA ARG A 33 1.82 -6.46 -6.33
C ARG A 33 2.48 -5.09 -6.48
N GLU A 34 1.73 -4.08 -6.89
CA GLU A 34 2.25 -2.71 -7.06
C GLU A 34 2.72 -2.12 -5.72
N VAL A 35 1.94 -2.30 -4.65
CA VAL A 35 2.36 -1.89 -3.30
C VAL A 35 3.67 -2.58 -2.89
N ALA A 36 3.77 -3.89 -3.10
CA ALA A 36 4.99 -4.63 -2.78
C ALA A 36 6.19 -4.12 -3.59
N ARG A 37 5.98 -3.75 -4.85
CA ARG A 37 7.01 -3.19 -5.73
C ARG A 37 7.48 -1.82 -5.24
N GLU A 38 6.58 -0.90 -4.95
CA GLU A 38 6.92 0.44 -4.40
C GLU A 38 7.67 0.31 -3.07
N ALA A 39 7.20 -0.56 -2.17
CA ALA A 39 7.87 -0.82 -0.89
C ALA A 39 9.31 -1.37 -1.04
N LEU A 40 9.57 -2.16 -2.08
CA LEU A 40 10.90 -2.72 -2.37
C LEU A 40 11.84 -1.72 -3.05
N LEU A 41 11.29 -0.76 -3.80
CA LEU A 41 12.02 0.31 -4.47
C LEU A 41 12.34 1.47 -3.53
N TYR A 42 11.69 1.55 -2.37
CA TYR A 42 11.92 2.62 -1.39
C TYR A 42 13.35 2.56 -0.81
N ASP A 43 14.06 3.70 -0.85
CA ASP A 43 15.51 3.81 -0.62
C ASP A 43 15.98 3.29 0.75
N THR A 44 15.17 3.45 1.80
CA THR A 44 15.57 3.10 3.17
C THR A 44 15.31 1.63 3.48
N ASN A 45 14.07 1.29 3.80
CA ASN A 45 13.62 -0.08 3.95
C ASN A 45 12.09 -0.17 3.78
N PRO A 46 11.55 -1.36 3.48
CA PRO A 46 10.12 -1.51 3.24
C PRO A 46 9.22 -1.11 4.41
N LYS A 47 9.66 -1.23 5.68
CA LYS A 47 8.82 -0.83 6.82
C LYS A 47 8.63 0.68 6.88
N GLU A 48 9.67 1.45 6.60
CA GLU A 48 9.60 2.91 6.55
C GLU A 48 8.66 3.37 5.42
N PHE A 49 8.65 2.67 4.29
CA PHE A 49 7.66 2.92 3.24
C PHE A 49 6.23 2.83 3.79
N PHE A 50 5.87 1.73 4.46
CA PHE A 50 4.52 1.59 5.03
C PHE A 50 4.25 2.64 6.12
N SER A 51 5.21 2.91 7.00
CA SER A 51 5.07 3.93 8.05
C SER A 51 4.77 5.31 7.46
N ASN A 52 5.56 5.73 6.46
CA ASN A 52 5.38 7.02 5.80
C ASN A 52 4.06 7.07 5.02
N LEU A 53 3.68 5.97 4.36
CA LEU A 53 2.41 5.89 3.64
C LEU A 53 1.22 6.05 4.57
N PHE A 54 1.23 5.42 5.76
CA PHE A 54 0.13 5.56 6.72
C PHE A 54 0.10 6.92 7.41
N GLN A 55 1.24 7.60 7.52
CA GLN A 55 1.31 8.92 8.12
C GLN A 55 0.92 10.04 7.16
N HIS A 56 1.25 9.91 5.88
CA HIS A 56 1.18 11.01 4.91
C HIS A 56 0.29 10.73 3.70
N GLY A 57 -0.05 9.46 3.45
CA GLY A 57 -0.81 9.03 2.27
C GLY A 57 -0.06 9.19 0.95
N CYS A 58 -0.69 8.70 -0.12
CA CYS A 58 -0.23 8.88 -1.49
C CYS A 58 -0.17 10.35 -1.91
N ILE A 59 -1.03 11.20 -1.33
CA ILE A 59 -1.07 12.64 -1.56
C ILE A 59 0.28 13.34 -1.30
N SER A 60 1.14 12.75 -0.47
CA SER A 60 2.49 13.26 -0.20
C SER A 60 3.45 13.15 -1.40
N GLY A 61 3.08 12.43 -2.45
CA GLY A 61 3.92 12.16 -3.61
C GLY A 61 4.98 11.07 -3.37
N MET A 62 4.92 10.34 -2.26
CA MET A 62 5.90 9.28 -1.95
C MET A 62 5.74 8.01 -2.79
N VAL A 63 4.56 7.78 -3.36
CA VAL A 63 4.28 6.63 -4.24
C VAL A 63 4.57 7.06 -5.67
N THR A 64 5.72 6.65 -6.18
CA THR A 64 6.27 7.18 -7.44
C THR A 64 5.37 6.92 -8.65
N SER A 65 4.61 5.82 -8.64
CA SER A 65 3.66 5.47 -9.69
C SER A 65 2.32 6.21 -9.62
N LEU A 66 2.07 7.05 -8.60
CA LEU A 66 0.78 7.71 -8.36
C LEU A 66 0.90 9.23 -8.10
N ILE A 67 1.98 9.88 -8.58
CA ILE A 67 2.23 11.31 -8.35
C ILE A 67 1.35 12.20 -9.24
N TYR A 68 1.24 11.87 -10.54
CA TYR A 68 0.52 12.70 -11.50
C TYR A 68 -0.88 12.14 -11.78
N TYR A 69 -1.85 13.02 -12.05
CA TYR A 69 -3.23 12.59 -12.37
C TYR A 69 -3.31 11.63 -13.56
N LYS A 70 -2.48 11.81 -14.58
CA LYS A 70 -2.41 10.87 -15.71
C LYS A 70 -2.06 9.45 -15.25
N ASP A 71 -1.21 9.32 -14.23
CA ASP A 71 -0.73 8.03 -13.71
C ASP A 71 -1.78 7.42 -12.80
N THR A 72 -2.45 8.22 -11.96
CA THR A 72 -3.57 7.74 -11.14
C THR A 72 -4.77 7.33 -12.00
N HIS A 73 -5.08 8.03 -13.09
CA HIS A 73 -6.12 7.60 -14.04
C HIS A 73 -5.76 6.30 -14.74
N ALA A 74 -4.50 6.15 -15.18
CA ALA A 74 -4.03 4.91 -15.80
C ALA A 74 -4.06 3.73 -14.80
N PHE A 75 -3.72 3.99 -13.53
CA PHE A 75 -3.82 3.02 -12.45
C PHE A 75 -5.27 2.62 -12.20
N PHE A 76 -6.18 3.60 -12.12
CA PHE A 76 -7.61 3.37 -11.94
C PHE A 76 -8.17 2.44 -13.00
N LEU A 77 -7.91 2.74 -14.28
CA LEU A 77 -8.42 1.94 -15.40
C LEU A 77 -7.83 0.53 -15.40
N ARG A 78 -6.54 0.39 -15.05
CA ARG A 78 -5.87 -0.91 -14.98
C ARG A 78 -6.42 -1.82 -13.89
N HIS A 79 -6.76 -1.25 -12.73
CA HIS A 79 -7.18 -1.98 -11.54
C HIS A 79 -8.66 -1.78 -11.20
N TYR A 80 -9.48 -1.32 -12.15
CA TYR A 80 -10.86 -0.89 -11.92
C TYR A 80 -11.68 -1.90 -11.10
N GLN A 81 -11.61 -3.18 -11.45
CA GLN A 81 -12.32 -4.24 -10.73
C GLN A 81 -11.88 -4.36 -9.26
N GLU A 82 -10.57 -4.40 -8.99
CA GLU A 82 -10.06 -4.46 -7.61
C GLU A 82 -10.43 -3.19 -6.82
N ILE A 83 -10.39 -2.02 -7.46
CA ILE A 83 -10.75 -0.75 -6.82
C ILE A 83 -12.22 -0.75 -6.43
N GLU A 84 -13.12 -1.16 -7.33
CA GLU A 84 -14.55 -1.21 -7.05
C GLU A 84 -14.88 -2.27 -5.99
N GLU A 85 -14.21 -3.42 -6.00
CA GLU A 85 -14.35 -4.42 -4.93
C GLU A 85 -13.93 -3.84 -3.57
N ILE A 86 -12.82 -3.09 -3.49
CA ILE A 86 -12.38 -2.44 -2.26
C ILE A 86 -13.40 -1.37 -1.84
N ARG A 87 -13.91 -0.57 -2.78
CA ARG A 87 -14.91 0.48 -2.53
C ARG A 87 -16.24 -0.08 -2.02
N GLN A 88 -16.71 -1.20 -2.56
CA GLN A 88 -17.95 -1.86 -2.11
C GLN A 88 -17.85 -2.42 -0.69
N ASN A 89 -16.64 -2.67 -0.19
CA ASN A 89 -16.41 -3.12 1.18
C ASN A 89 -16.38 -1.96 2.21
N LEU A 90 -16.47 -0.71 1.76
CA LEU A 90 -16.60 0.45 2.65
C LEU A 90 -18.01 0.55 3.24
N SER A 91 -18.11 1.25 4.37
CA SER A 91 -19.43 1.62 4.90
C SER A 91 -20.17 2.54 3.91
N GLN A 92 -21.50 2.63 4.05
CA GLN A 92 -22.29 3.54 3.20
C GLN A 92 -21.92 5.01 3.44
N GLU A 93 -21.62 5.38 4.69
CA GLU A 93 -21.20 6.74 5.04
C GLU A 93 -19.85 7.10 4.40
N ASP A 94 -18.88 6.19 4.45
CA ASP A 94 -17.57 6.39 3.80
C ASP A 94 -17.73 6.56 2.29
N ASN A 95 -18.56 5.72 1.66
CA ASN A 95 -18.84 5.79 0.22
C ASN A 95 -19.44 7.15 -0.20
N LEU A 96 -20.36 7.71 0.59
CA LEU A 96 -20.96 9.01 0.31
C LEU A 96 -19.96 10.16 0.42
N LEU A 97 -18.97 10.06 1.32
CA LEU A 97 -17.91 11.06 1.44
C LEU A 97 -16.98 11.06 0.22
N MET A 98 -16.75 9.89 -0.40
CA MET A 98 -15.93 9.76 -1.62
C MET A 98 -16.50 10.50 -2.82
N ASP A 99 -17.83 10.47 -2.98
CA ASP A 99 -18.54 11.01 -4.15
C ASP A 99 -18.50 12.56 -4.21
N THR A 100 -18.09 13.21 -3.13
CA THR A 100 -18.05 14.68 -3.01
C THR A 100 -16.68 15.30 -3.31
N GLN A 101 -15.63 14.48 -3.52
CA GLN A 101 -14.25 14.95 -3.67
C GLN A 101 -13.72 14.88 -5.10
N GLY A 102 -14.09 15.85 -5.95
CA GLY A 102 -13.32 16.20 -7.15
C GLY A 102 -13.00 15.04 -8.12
N ASP A 103 -11.73 14.82 -8.42
CA ASP A 103 -11.26 13.78 -9.35
C ASP A 103 -11.36 12.37 -8.72
N LEU A 104 -12.49 11.72 -8.97
CA LEU A 104 -12.82 10.41 -8.41
C LEU A 104 -11.80 9.32 -8.77
N MET A 105 -11.24 9.33 -10.00
CA MET A 105 -10.27 8.31 -10.41
C MET A 105 -8.97 8.44 -9.63
N ASN A 106 -8.52 9.67 -9.41
CA ASN A 106 -7.35 9.93 -8.57
C ASN A 106 -7.59 9.48 -7.13
N TYR A 107 -8.72 9.91 -6.56
CA TYR A 107 -9.07 9.62 -5.18
C TYR A 107 -9.20 8.11 -4.91
N LEU A 108 -9.94 7.39 -5.76
CA LEU A 108 -10.11 5.94 -5.62
C LEU A 108 -8.80 5.17 -5.84
N SER A 109 -7.90 5.68 -6.69
CA SER A 109 -6.57 5.06 -6.87
C SER A 109 -5.71 5.17 -5.62
N TRP A 110 -5.62 6.35 -5.02
CA TRP A 110 -4.90 6.54 -3.76
C TRP A 110 -5.51 5.71 -2.63
N PHE A 111 -6.83 5.78 -2.46
CA PHE A 111 -7.53 5.01 -1.44
C PHE A 111 -7.30 3.50 -1.58
N ALA A 112 -7.50 2.94 -2.78
CA ALA A 112 -7.32 1.52 -3.00
C ALA A 112 -5.87 1.06 -2.78
N PHE A 113 -4.89 1.90 -3.15
CA PHE A 113 -3.48 1.64 -2.88
C PHE A 113 -3.18 1.62 -1.37
N GLU A 114 -3.62 2.64 -0.64
CA GLU A 114 -3.41 2.77 0.81
C GLU A 114 -4.10 1.64 1.60
N GLU A 115 -5.34 1.32 1.27
CA GLU A 115 -6.08 0.24 1.94
C GLU A 115 -5.45 -1.14 1.65
N THR A 116 -4.99 -1.34 0.42
CA THR A 116 -4.24 -2.56 0.07
C THR A 116 -2.91 -2.62 0.81
N ALA A 117 -2.23 -1.49 0.99
CA ALA A 117 -0.99 -1.42 1.75
C ALA A 117 -1.20 -1.71 3.24
N ARG A 118 -2.31 -1.25 3.83
CA ARG A 118 -2.69 -1.59 5.20
C ARG A 118 -2.90 -3.10 5.36
N LYS A 119 -3.67 -3.72 4.47
CA LYS A 119 -3.90 -5.19 4.47
C LYS A 119 -2.58 -5.95 4.31
N LEU A 120 -1.74 -5.52 3.37
CA LEU A 120 -0.44 -6.15 3.13
C LEU A 120 0.51 -6.00 4.33
N ALA A 121 0.54 -4.84 4.99
CA ALA A 121 1.36 -4.61 6.16
C ALA A 121 0.98 -5.53 7.33
N VAL A 122 -0.32 -5.85 7.50
CA VAL A 122 -0.78 -6.88 8.45
C VAL A 122 -0.28 -8.26 8.01
N GLU A 123 -0.48 -8.61 6.74
CA GLU A 123 -0.08 -9.92 6.18
C GLU A 123 1.41 -10.22 6.39
N VAL A 124 2.28 -9.23 6.18
CA VAL A 124 3.75 -9.39 6.33
C VAL A 124 4.25 -9.13 7.76
N GLY A 125 3.36 -8.84 8.71
CA GLY A 125 3.70 -8.64 10.13
C GLY A 125 4.45 -7.34 10.43
N ILE A 126 4.16 -6.29 9.66
CA ILE A 126 4.58 -4.90 9.92
C ILE A 126 3.63 -4.25 10.90
N LEU A 127 2.33 -4.31 10.62
CA LEU A 127 1.28 -3.92 11.55
C LEU A 127 0.82 -5.14 12.34
N ASN A 128 0.65 -4.97 13.65
CA ASN A 128 -0.14 -5.88 14.45
C ASN A 128 -1.53 -5.25 14.55
N LEU A 129 -2.58 -5.98 14.17
CA LEU A 129 -3.93 -5.55 14.53
C LEU A 129 -4.02 -5.61 16.05
N VAL A 130 -4.00 -4.45 16.70
CA VAL A 130 -4.64 -4.34 18.01
C VAL A 130 -6.12 -4.36 17.66
N SER A 131 -6.79 -5.46 17.95
CA SER A 131 -8.26 -5.46 17.96
C SER A 131 -8.69 -4.27 18.83
N PRO A 132 -9.64 -3.44 18.37
CA PRO A 132 -10.21 -2.39 19.21
C PRO A 132 -10.74 -2.96 20.53
#